data_AF-A0A6A7LQ44-F1
#
_entry.id   AF-A0A6A7LQ44-F1
#
_cell.length_a   1.000
_cell.length_b   1.000
_cell.length_c   1.000
_cell.angle_alpha   90.00
_cell.angle_beta   90.00
_cell.angle_gamma   90.00
#
_symmetry.space_group_name_H-M   'P 1'
#
loop_
_entity.id
_entity.type
_entity.pdbx_description
1 polymer ?
#
loop_
_entity_poly.entity_id
_entity_poly.type
_entity_poly.pdbx_seq_one_letter_code
_entity_poly.pdbx_strand_id
1 'polypeptide(L)'
;MLKALTDTHALLSLALVMVFLTSAAPVLAKGMNLDPRRGTPGAIVEGRYPLLFAYVRARAVDLFLLPADGQTVTSASDPRLVPLGQLLPDANKHGRISFTVPEVEPGSYVLIMRYCVQSTGRDGTIFHGDTFFVRPPGTEEPASSGSASPILLAFGSALVLTVAAIAPWRRRILGSGVGI
;
A
#
# COMPACT_ATOMS: atom_id res chain seq x y z
N MET A 1 54.56 -8.29 9.31
CA MET A 1 53.58 -7.46 10.05
C MET A 1 52.59 -6.70 9.16
N LEU A 2 52.67 -6.81 7.81
CA LEU A 2 51.79 -6.11 6.86
C LEU A 2 50.55 -6.92 6.39
N LYS A 3 50.40 -8.18 6.82
CA LYS A 3 49.36 -9.11 6.33
C LYS A 3 48.03 -9.01 7.09
N ALA A 4 47.99 -8.23 8.18
CA ALA A 4 46.83 -8.13 9.08
C ALA A 4 45.85 -6.98 8.74
N LEU A 5 46.18 -6.11 7.77
CA LEU A 5 45.37 -4.94 7.41
C LEU A 5 44.44 -5.17 6.20
N THR A 6 44.63 -6.26 5.45
CA THR A 6 43.79 -6.60 4.29
C THR A 6 42.49 -7.32 4.66
N ASP A 7 42.43 -7.97 5.82
CA ASP A 7 41.24 -8.75 6.23
C ASP A 7 40.11 -7.90 6.80
N THR A 8 40.39 -6.71 7.33
CA THR A 8 39.36 -5.83 7.90
C THR A 8 38.48 -5.15 6.85
N HIS A 9 39.00 -4.88 5.65
CA HIS A 9 38.21 -4.31 4.55
C HIS A 9 37.24 -5.32 3.92
N ALA A 10 37.59 -6.61 3.89
CA ALA A 10 36.73 -7.66 3.39
C ALA A 10 35.52 -7.91 4.31
N LEU A 11 35.74 -7.92 5.63
CA LEU A 11 34.68 -8.10 6.62
C LEU A 11 33.69 -6.93 6.65
N LEU A 12 34.17 -5.70 6.48
CA LEU A 12 33.31 -4.51 6.46
C LEU A 12 32.42 -4.45 5.20
N SER A 13 32.94 -4.92 4.07
CA SER A 13 32.20 -5.02 2.80
C SER A 13 31.10 -6.09 2.86
N LEU A 14 31.37 -7.22 3.52
CA LEU A 14 30.40 -8.31 3.68
C LEU A 14 29.22 -7.91 4.59
N ALA A 15 29.50 -7.17 5.68
CA ALA A 15 28.46 -6.66 6.57
C ALA A 15 27.54 -5.65 5.87
N LEU A 16 28.07 -4.79 4.99
CA LEU A 16 27.27 -3.81 4.25
C LEU A 16 26.33 -4.48 3.23
N VAL A 17 26.77 -5.56 2.58
CA VAL A 17 25.94 -6.33 1.64
C VAL A 17 24.83 -7.09 2.38
N MET A 18 25.10 -7.63 3.57
CA MET A 18 24.08 -8.29 4.40
C MET A 18 22.99 -7.35 4.93
N VAL A 19 23.31 -6.08 5.20
CA VAL A 19 22.31 -5.06 5.57
C VAL A 19 21.39 -4.71 4.39
N PHE A 20 21.89 -4.78 3.15
CA PHE A 20 21.05 -4.55 1.96
C PHE A 20 20.14 -5.74 1.62
N LEU A 21 20.58 -6.98 1.87
CA LEU A 21 19.80 -8.19 1.58
C LEU A 21 18.70 -8.51 2.61
N THR A 22 18.70 -7.88 3.78
CA THR A 22 17.72 -8.15 4.86
C THR A 22 16.48 -7.26 4.84
N SER A 23 16.36 -6.30 3.91
CA SER A 23 15.24 -5.35 3.91
C SER A 23 14.13 -5.60 2.87
N ALA A 24 14.26 -6.64 2.03
CA ALA A 24 13.16 -7.10 1.19
C ALA A 24 12.18 -7.98 2.00
N ALA A 25 11.68 -7.46 3.12
CA ALA A 25 10.44 -7.97 3.66
C ALA A 25 9.42 -7.86 2.52
N PRO A 26 8.72 -8.94 2.13
CA PRO A 26 7.62 -8.80 1.20
C PRO A 26 6.70 -7.78 1.84
N VAL A 27 6.51 -6.63 1.19
CA VAL A 27 5.44 -5.69 1.53
C VAL A 27 4.17 -6.44 1.17
N LEU A 28 3.78 -7.36 2.05
CA LEU A 28 2.57 -8.13 1.97
C LEU A 28 1.46 -7.11 1.86
N ALA A 29 0.81 -7.15 0.70
CA ALA A 29 -0.25 -6.28 0.23
C ALA A 29 -0.85 -5.43 1.35
N LYS A 30 -0.36 -4.19 1.48
CA LYS A 30 -1.08 -3.16 2.22
C LYS A 30 -2.52 -3.21 1.69
N GLY A 31 -3.49 -3.40 2.58
CA GLY A 31 -4.90 -3.53 2.23
C GLY A 31 -5.39 -2.38 1.36
N MET A 32 -6.63 -2.49 0.87
CA MET A 32 -7.18 -1.52 -0.08
C MET A 32 -7.01 -0.08 0.43
N ASN A 33 -6.33 0.76 -0.35
CA ASN A 33 -6.19 2.17 -0.02
C ASN A 33 -7.41 2.91 -0.55
N LEU A 34 -8.40 3.12 0.32
CA LEU A 34 -9.54 3.98 0.05
C LEU A 34 -9.23 5.42 0.44
N ASP A 35 -9.63 6.36 -0.40
CA ASP A 35 -9.56 7.79 -0.15
C ASP A 35 -10.89 8.45 -0.55
N PRO A 36 -11.70 8.92 0.42
CA PRO A 36 -11.58 8.70 1.86
C PRO A 36 -11.96 7.27 2.30
N ARG A 37 -11.48 6.81 3.47
CA ARG A 37 -11.89 5.52 4.10
C ARG A 37 -13.31 5.54 4.73
N ARG A 38 -14.09 6.59 4.44
CA ARG A 38 -15.39 6.88 5.05
C ARG A 38 -16.17 7.84 4.17
N GLY A 39 -17.49 7.77 4.16
CA GLY A 39 -18.32 8.69 3.40
C GLY A 39 -19.79 8.65 3.80
N THR A 40 -20.54 9.70 3.46
CA THR A 40 -22.01 9.73 3.55
C THR A 40 -22.62 9.08 2.31
N PRO A 41 -23.85 8.54 2.37
CA PRO A 41 -24.57 8.09 1.18
C PRO A 41 -24.51 9.11 0.04
N GLY A 42 -24.23 8.66 -1.18
CA GLY A 42 -24.06 9.50 -2.35
C GLY A 42 -22.65 10.08 -2.56
N ALA A 43 -21.76 10.01 -1.57
CA ALA A 43 -20.37 10.45 -1.74
C ALA A 43 -19.62 9.51 -2.70
N ILE A 44 -18.70 10.06 -3.50
CA ILE A 44 -17.82 9.27 -4.37
C ILE A 44 -16.56 8.93 -3.59
N VAL A 45 -16.19 7.66 -3.59
CA VAL A 45 -14.98 7.14 -2.95
C VAL A 45 -14.10 6.49 -4.02
N GLU A 46 -12.84 6.88 -4.03
CA GLU A 46 -11.83 6.23 -4.86
C GLU A 46 -11.05 5.20 -4.06
N GLY A 47 -10.73 4.09 -4.71
CA GLY A 47 -10.00 3.00 -4.11
C GLY A 47 -8.87 2.50 -5.00
N ARG A 48 -7.74 2.17 -4.38
CA ARG A 48 -6.61 1.51 -5.05
C ARG A 48 -6.14 0.30 -4.27
N TYR A 49 -5.97 -0.83 -4.95
CA TYR A 49 -5.39 -2.05 -4.38
C TYR A 49 -4.05 -2.35 -5.05
N PRO A 50 -2.91 -2.15 -4.36
CA PRO A 50 -1.60 -2.42 -4.93
C PRO A 50 -1.45 -3.90 -5.31
N LEU A 51 -1.02 -4.14 -6.55
CA LEU A 51 -0.63 -5.44 -7.09
C LEU A 51 -1.68 -6.57 -7.05
N LEU A 52 -2.94 -6.31 -6.69
CA LEU A 52 -3.97 -7.37 -6.58
C LEU A 52 -4.01 -8.27 -7.81
N PHE A 53 -4.07 -7.65 -8.99
CA PHE A 53 -4.21 -8.35 -10.26
C PHE A 53 -2.94 -9.08 -10.71
N ALA A 54 -1.79 -8.82 -10.09
CA ALA A 54 -0.60 -9.64 -10.26
C ALA A 54 -0.78 -11.03 -9.60
N TYR A 55 -1.59 -11.10 -8.53
CA TYR A 55 -1.83 -12.32 -7.76
C TYR A 55 -3.07 -13.10 -8.23
N VAL A 56 -4.24 -12.46 -8.32
CA VAL A 56 -5.51 -13.18 -8.55
C VAL A 56 -5.77 -13.56 -10.02
N ARG A 57 -5.01 -13.02 -10.99
CA ARG A 57 -5.17 -13.25 -12.44
C ARG A 57 -6.64 -13.14 -12.92
N ALA A 58 -7.42 -12.24 -12.33
CA ALA A 58 -8.80 -11.97 -12.72
C ALA A 58 -8.89 -10.81 -13.74
N ARG A 59 -10.02 -10.68 -14.47
CA ARG A 59 -10.27 -9.48 -15.32
C ARG A 59 -10.85 -8.32 -14.52
N ALA A 60 -11.67 -8.64 -13.54
CA ALA A 60 -12.32 -7.73 -12.62
C ALA A 60 -12.50 -8.46 -11.29
N VAL A 61 -12.64 -7.69 -10.21
CA VAL A 61 -12.98 -8.20 -8.87
C VAL A 61 -14.20 -7.44 -8.41
N ASP A 62 -15.30 -8.15 -8.16
CA ASP A 62 -16.51 -7.53 -7.62
C ASP A 62 -16.25 -7.11 -6.18
N LEU A 63 -16.71 -5.92 -5.81
CA LEU A 63 -16.57 -5.36 -4.46
C LEU A 63 -17.94 -5.19 -3.82
N PHE A 64 -18.03 -5.57 -2.55
CA PHE A 64 -19.23 -5.47 -1.74
C PHE A 64 -18.91 -4.86 -0.37
N LEU A 65 -19.92 -4.27 0.27
CA LEU A 65 -19.92 -3.98 1.70
C LEU A 65 -20.67 -5.08 2.46
N LEU A 66 -20.12 -5.46 3.60
CA LEU A 66 -20.76 -6.32 4.59
C LEU A 66 -20.76 -5.59 5.94
N PRO A 67 -21.89 -5.46 6.66
CA PRO A 67 -21.90 -4.91 8.02
C PRO A 67 -20.86 -5.60 8.92
N ALA A 68 -20.11 -4.84 9.71
CA ALA A 68 -19.00 -5.38 10.51
C ALA A 68 -19.45 -6.27 11.68
N ASP A 69 -20.72 -6.17 12.09
CA ASP A 69 -21.40 -7.09 13.01
C ASP A 69 -21.80 -8.41 12.33
N GLY A 70 -21.74 -8.47 11.00
CA GLY A 70 -21.99 -9.64 10.19
C GLY A 70 -20.93 -10.71 10.39
N GLN A 71 -21.36 -11.90 10.80
CA GLN A 71 -20.53 -13.10 10.77
C GLN A 71 -19.94 -13.37 9.38
N THR A 72 -18.83 -14.13 9.33
CA THR A 72 -18.13 -14.57 8.12
C THR A 72 -19.10 -14.97 7.00
N VAL A 73 -18.90 -14.40 5.81
CA VAL A 73 -19.68 -14.73 4.62
C VAL A 73 -18.99 -15.87 3.88
N THR A 74 -19.72 -16.97 3.68
CA THR A 74 -19.23 -18.14 2.93
C THR A 74 -19.84 -18.24 1.54
N SER A 75 -20.88 -17.45 1.25
CA SER A 75 -21.62 -17.48 -0.01
C SER A 75 -21.56 -16.15 -0.74
N ALA A 76 -21.28 -16.21 -2.03
CA ALA A 76 -21.30 -15.07 -2.93
C ALA A 76 -22.71 -14.48 -3.17
N SER A 77 -23.75 -15.21 -2.75
CA SER A 77 -25.17 -14.81 -2.87
C SER A 77 -25.76 -14.40 -1.51
N ASP A 78 -24.93 -14.10 -0.51
CA ASP A 78 -25.41 -13.67 0.80
C ASP A 78 -26.18 -12.33 0.66
N PRO A 79 -27.45 -12.26 1.08
CA PRO A 79 -28.30 -11.08 0.90
C PRO A 79 -27.83 -9.86 1.68
N ARG A 80 -26.90 -10.03 2.63
CA ARG A 80 -26.31 -8.93 3.40
C ARG A 80 -25.21 -8.19 2.63
N LEU A 81 -24.74 -8.72 1.51
CA LEU A 81 -23.74 -8.09 0.68
C LEU A 81 -24.34 -6.94 -0.14
N VAL A 82 -23.83 -5.74 0.06
CA VAL A 82 -24.25 -4.55 -0.69
C VAL A 82 -23.24 -4.30 -1.82
N PRO A 83 -23.64 -4.36 -3.10
CA PRO A 83 -22.70 -4.22 -4.22
C PRO A 83 -22.17 -2.77 -4.33
N LEU A 84 -20.86 -2.64 -4.51
CA LEU A 84 -20.19 -1.35 -4.76
C LEU A 84 -19.75 -1.17 -6.21
N GLY A 85 -19.54 -2.28 -6.93
CA GLY A 85 -19.07 -2.27 -8.32
C GLY A 85 -17.88 -3.19 -8.52
N GLN A 86 -17.02 -2.85 -9.48
CA GLN A 86 -15.90 -3.68 -9.87
C GLN A 86 -14.58 -2.93 -9.76
N LEU A 87 -13.62 -3.58 -9.10
CA LEU A 87 -12.23 -3.20 -9.13
C LEU A 87 -11.65 -3.70 -10.45
N LEU A 88 -10.99 -2.81 -11.20
CA LEU A 88 -10.42 -3.11 -12.52
C LEU A 88 -8.89 -2.96 -12.49
N PRO A 89 -8.14 -3.78 -13.24
CA PRO A 89 -6.69 -3.65 -13.32
C PRO A 89 -6.31 -2.38 -14.10
N ASP A 90 -5.36 -1.62 -13.56
CA ASP A 90 -4.62 -0.60 -14.31
C ASP A 90 -3.45 -1.24 -15.11
N ALA A 91 -2.72 -0.41 -15.87
CA ALA A 91 -1.57 -0.86 -16.67
C ALA A 91 -0.47 -1.55 -15.83
N ASN A 92 -0.37 -1.21 -14.54
CA ASN A 92 0.60 -1.75 -13.60
C ASN A 92 0.04 -2.91 -12.76
N LYS A 93 -1.12 -3.47 -13.13
CA LYS A 93 -1.83 -4.54 -12.39
C LYS A 93 -2.24 -4.13 -10.97
N HIS A 94 -2.35 -2.84 -10.70
CA HIS A 94 -3.03 -2.37 -9.50
C HIS A 94 -4.53 -2.37 -9.74
N GLY A 95 -5.32 -2.71 -8.73
CA GLY A 95 -6.76 -2.54 -8.80
C GLY A 95 -7.13 -1.07 -8.61
N ARG A 96 -8.05 -0.55 -9.41
CA ARG A 96 -8.70 0.75 -9.24
C ARG A 96 -10.21 0.59 -9.19
N ILE A 97 -10.86 1.35 -8.32
CA ILE A 97 -12.32 1.43 -8.22
C ILE A 97 -12.70 2.87 -7.91
N SER A 98 -13.86 3.27 -8.43
CA SER A 98 -14.59 4.45 -8.00
C SER A 98 -16.02 4.00 -7.76
N PHE A 99 -16.56 4.27 -6.58
CA PHE A 99 -17.93 3.89 -6.25
C PHE A 99 -18.64 5.01 -5.51
N THR A 100 -19.96 5.02 -5.63
CA THR A 100 -20.82 5.90 -4.84
C THR A 100 -21.21 5.16 -3.56
N VAL A 101 -21.04 5.78 -2.40
CA VAL A 101 -21.45 5.20 -1.12
C VAL A 101 -22.96 4.92 -1.16
N PRO A 102 -23.38 3.66 -0.97
CA PRO A 102 -24.79 3.30 -1.07
C PRO A 102 -25.61 3.86 0.10
N GLU A 103 -26.93 3.91 -0.08
CA GLU A 103 -27.86 4.25 0.98
C GLU A 103 -28.07 3.04 1.91
N VAL A 104 -27.25 2.97 2.96
CA VAL A 104 -27.26 1.92 3.98
C VAL A 104 -27.20 2.55 5.38
N GLU A 105 -27.48 1.76 6.41
CA GLU A 105 -27.40 2.23 7.79
C GLU A 105 -25.99 2.76 8.12
N PRO A 106 -25.87 3.88 8.85
CA PRO A 106 -24.57 4.37 9.27
C PRO A 106 -23.84 3.36 10.18
N GLY A 107 -22.54 3.15 9.94
CA GLY A 107 -21.77 2.19 10.72
C GLY A 107 -20.49 1.72 10.04
N SER A 108 -19.84 0.74 10.67
CA SER A 108 -18.64 0.08 10.15
C SER A 108 -19.01 -1.08 9.24
N TYR A 109 -18.34 -1.17 8.09
CA TYR A 109 -18.51 -2.22 7.11
C TYR A 109 -17.15 -2.83 6.75
N VAL A 110 -17.13 -4.12 6.44
CA VAL A 110 -15.96 -4.81 5.86
C VAL A 110 -16.12 -4.85 4.35
N LEU A 111 -15.05 -4.54 3.62
CA LEU A 111 -15.02 -4.70 2.18
C LEU A 111 -14.83 -6.18 1.83
N ILE A 112 -15.74 -6.71 1.02
CA ILE A 112 -15.66 -8.08 0.54
C ILE A 112 -15.33 -8.05 -0.95
N MET A 113 -14.25 -8.73 -1.31
CA MET A 113 -13.82 -8.88 -2.71
C MET A 113 -14.18 -10.28 -3.19
N ARG A 114 -14.80 -10.36 -4.37
CA ARG A 114 -15.11 -11.61 -5.05
C ARG A 114 -14.44 -11.64 -6.41
N TYR A 115 -13.77 -12.74 -6.71
CA TYR A 115 -13.15 -12.93 -8.02
C TYR A 115 -13.26 -14.36 -8.53
N CYS A 116 -13.33 -14.47 -9.85
CA CYS A 116 -13.23 -15.73 -10.56
C CYS A 116 -11.78 -15.99 -10.96
N VAL A 117 -11.24 -17.13 -10.52
CA VAL A 117 -9.89 -17.56 -10.89
C VAL A 117 -9.97 -18.21 -12.27
N GLN A 118 -9.48 -17.51 -13.30
CA GLN A 118 -9.56 -18.00 -14.69
C GLN A 118 -8.96 -19.39 -14.87
N SER A 119 -7.89 -19.73 -14.14
CA SER A 119 -7.19 -21.00 -14.31
C SER A 119 -7.94 -22.21 -13.75
N THR A 120 -8.88 -22.00 -12.83
CA THR A 120 -9.63 -23.10 -12.19
C THR A 120 -11.11 -23.09 -12.56
N GLY A 121 -11.62 -22.02 -13.18
CA GLY A 121 -13.04 -21.85 -13.43
C GLY A 121 -13.89 -21.78 -12.16
N ARG A 122 -13.26 -21.72 -10.97
CA ARG A 122 -13.97 -21.53 -9.70
C ARG A 122 -14.37 -20.07 -9.61
N ASP A 123 -15.66 -19.86 -9.79
CA ASP A 123 -16.30 -18.60 -9.46
C ASP A 123 -16.44 -18.46 -7.94
N GLY A 124 -16.37 -17.22 -7.44
CA GLY A 124 -16.76 -16.92 -6.08
C GLY A 124 -15.71 -17.11 -4.99
N THR A 125 -14.40 -16.98 -5.28
CA THR A 125 -13.43 -16.88 -4.17
C THR A 125 -13.65 -15.55 -3.44
N ILE A 126 -13.86 -15.62 -2.13
CA ILE A 126 -14.17 -14.47 -1.27
C ILE A 126 -12.92 -14.08 -0.47
N PHE A 127 -12.61 -12.79 -0.45
CA PHE A 127 -11.54 -12.22 0.36
C PHE A 127 -12.08 -11.05 1.20
N HIS A 128 -11.69 -11.02 2.48
CA HIS A 128 -12.03 -9.94 3.41
C HIS A 128 -10.94 -8.86 3.36
N GLY A 129 -11.32 -7.67 2.93
CA GLY A 129 -10.46 -6.50 2.84
C GLY A 129 -10.53 -5.59 4.08
N ASP A 130 -10.24 -4.32 3.86
CA ASP A 130 -10.24 -3.27 4.87
C ASP A 130 -11.66 -2.92 5.35
N THR A 131 -11.75 -2.22 6.48
CA THR A 131 -12.98 -1.63 6.99
C THR A 131 -13.26 -0.28 6.32
N PHE A 132 -14.52 -0.02 5.98
CA PHE A 132 -15.05 1.26 5.50
C PHE A 132 -16.13 1.75 6.45
N PHE A 133 -16.22 3.07 6.67
CA PHE A 133 -17.21 3.65 7.58
C PHE A 133 -18.25 4.51 6.86
N VAL A 134 -19.52 4.13 6.94
CA VAL A 134 -20.64 4.89 6.40
C VAL A 134 -21.11 5.89 7.46
N ARG A 135 -21.14 7.18 7.12
CA ARG A 135 -21.57 8.25 8.02
C ARG A 135 -23.08 8.51 7.89
N PRO A 136 -23.73 9.05 8.95
CA PRO A 136 -25.11 9.51 8.87
C PRO A 136 -25.29 10.62 7.81
N PRO A 137 -26.40 10.61 7.05
CA PRO A 137 -26.72 11.69 6.12
C PRO A 137 -26.85 13.02 6.87
N GLY A 138 -26.49 14.13 6.22
CA GLY A 138 -26.52 15.47 6.83
C GLY A 138 -25.33 15.79 7.74
N THR A 139 -24.39 14.85 7.93
CA THR A 139 -23.10 15.16 8.55
C THR A 139 -22.23 15.85 7.51
N GLU A 140 -22.35 17.17 7.37
CA GLU A 140 -21.43 17.95 6.53
C GLU A 140 -19.99 17.67 7.00
N GLU A 141 -19.16 17.16 6.09
CA GLU A 141 -17.73 17.01 6.38
C GLU A 141 -17.16 18.42 6.55
N PRO A 142 -16.63 18.79 7.73
CA PRO A 142 -15.95 20.05 7.86
C PRO A 142 -14.87 20.05 6.79
N ALA A 143 -14.95 21.00 5.85
CA ALA A 143 -14.08 21.07 4.69
C ALA A 143 -12.65 20.83 5.18
N SER A 144 -12.07 19.70 4.75
CA SER A 144 -10.72 19.30 5.11
C SER A 144 -9.78 20.40 4.66
N SER A 145 -9.53 21.36 5.54
CA SER A 145 -8.57 22.43 5.33
C SER A 145 -7.23 21.73 5.24
N GLY A 146 -6.70 21.63 4.02
CA GLY A 146 -5.46 20.94 3.70
C GLY A 146 -4.34 21.40 4.62
N SER A 147 -4.20 20.72 5.75
CA SER A 147 -3.11 20.91 6.69
C SER A 147 -1.88 20.32 6.02
N ALA A 148 -1.14 21.16 5.30
CA ALA A 148 0.18 20.83 4.79
C ALA A 148 1.03 20.35 5.98
N SER A 149 1.23 19.04 6.09
CA SER A 149 2.00 18.44 7.18
C SER A 149 3.39 19.08 7.24
N PRO A 150 3.78 19.75 8.35
CA PRO A 150 5.11 20.35 8.49
C PRO A 150 6.25 19.33 8.48
N ILE A 151 5.92 18.03 8.51
CA ILE A 151 6.87 16.91 8.53
C ILE A 151 7.67 16.80 7.22
N LEU A 152 7.15 17.27 6.08
CA LEU A 152 7.88 17.22 4.81
C LEU A 152 9.08 18.20 4.75
N LEU A 153 9.13 19.22 5.61
CA LEU A 153 10.26 20.16 5.66
C LEU A 153 11.47 19.61 6.44
N ALA A 154 11.28 18.68 7.38
CA ALA A 154 12.37 18.20 8.24
C ALA A 154 13.27 17.14 7.56
N PHE A 155 12.70 16.31 6.67
CA PHE A 155 13.47 15.24 6.02
C PHE A 155 14.32 15.73 4.83
N GLY A 156 13.95 16.85 4.19
CA GLY A 156 14.74 17.45 3.11
C GLY A 156 16.12 17.93 3.57
N SER A 157 16.22 18.51 4.76
CA SER A 157 17.48 19.06 5.31
C SER A 157 18.48 17.99 5.75
N ALA A 158 18.01 16.86 6.29
CA ALA A 158 18.91 15.79 6.77
C ALA A 158 19.64 15.06 5.63
N LEU A 159 19.00 14.93 4.46
CA LEU A 159 19.61 14.28 3.29
C LEU A 159 20.73 15.13 2.69
N VAL A 160 20.54 16.46 2.60
CA VAL A 160 21.54 17.39 2.05
C VAL A 160 22.81 17.43 2.91
N LEU A 161 22.67 17.38 4.25
CA LEU A 161 23.83 17.37 5.16
C LEU A 161 24.64 16.08 5.06
N THR A 162 23.97 14.93 4.88
CA THR A 162 24.67 13.63 4.75
C THR A 162 25.48 13.54 3.46
N VAL A 163 24.95 14.04 2.33
CA VAL A 163 25.68 14.05 1.04
C VAL A 163 26.87 15.02 1.08
N ALA A 164 26.73 16.18 1.74
CA ALA A 164 27.81 17.15 1.87
C ALA A 164 28.98 16.65 2.72
N ALA A 165 28.72 15.84 3.76
CA ALA A 165 29.77 15.28 4.63
C ALA A 165 30.62 14.19 3.96
N ILE A 166 30.07 13.44 2.99
CA ILE A 166 30.77 12.31 2.35
C ILE A 166 31.66 12.76 1.18
N ALA A 167 31.32 13.86 0.51
CA ALA A 167 32.06 14.38 -0.65
C ALA A 167 33.56 14.69 -0.41
N PRO A 168 33.99 15.32 0.71
CA PRO A 168 35.41 15.63 0.92
C PRO A 168 36.26 14.39 1.25
N TRP A 169 35.66 13.33 1.80
CA TRP A 169 36.38 12.12 2.20
C TRP A 169 36.87 11.31 0.99
N ARG A 170 36.09 11.30 -0.11
CA ARG A 170 36.49 10.64 -1.37
C ARG A 170 37.71 11.26 -2.04
N ARG A 171 37.94 12.57 -1.90
CA ARG A 171 39.09 13.24 -2.54
C ARG A 171 40.43 12.86 -1.91
N ARG A 172 40.46 12.50 -0.63
CA ARG A 172 41.70 12.07 0.05
C ARG A 172 42.15 10.67 -0.34
N ILE A 173 41.22 9.77 -0.65
CA ILE A 173 41.53 8.37 -0.98
C ILE A 173 42.07 8.24 -2.42
N LEU A 174 41.64 9.12 -3.33
CA LEU A 174 42.08 9.09 -4.74
C LEU A 174 43.33 9.94 -5.03
N GLY A 175 43.73 10.84 -4.11
CA GLY A 175 44.86 11.75 -4.30
C GLY A 175 46.23 11.23 -3.84
N SER A 176 46.30 10.10 -3.14
CA SER A 176 47.54 9.60 -2.52
C SER A 176 48.34 8.62 -3.37
N GLY A 177 48.07 8.52 -4.68
CA GLY A 177 48.59 7.47 -5.56
C GLY A 177 49.41 7.93 -6.77
N VAL A 178 50.08 9.08 -6.72
CA VAL A 178 51.05 9.48 -7.76
C VAL A 178 52.30 10.04 -7.08
N GLY A 179 53.22 9.14 -6.75
CA GLY A 179 54.61 9.45 -6.44
C GLY A 179 55.49 8.59 -7.37
N ILE A 180 56.22 9.27 -8.23
CA ILE A 180 57.26 8.73 -9.14
C ILE A 180 58.53 8.50 -8.33
#